data_AF-A0A6P5JLW4-F1
#
_entry.id   AF-A0A6P5JLW4-F1
#
_cell.length_a   1.000
_cell.length_b   1.000
_cell.length_c   1.000
_cell.angle_alpha   90.00
_cell.angle_beta   90.00
_cell.angle_gamma   90.00
#
_symmetry.space_group_name_H-M   'P 1'
#
loop_
_entity.id
_entity.type
_entity.pdbx_description
1 polymer ?
#
loop_
_entity_poly.entity_id
_entity_poly.type
_entity_poly.pdbx_seq_one_letter_code
_entity_poly.pdbx_strand_id
1 'polypeptide(L)'
;MSFEITYLKGLPYKNVMTHHEEPKHRNLISTYDDHFNRHGYNPALPPTRSWNGQKLVWLPEKSDFPLLAPPTNYGLFEDLTKKWQEPTKTHSMNSVYTLSYVRHPVSALSRHEHAIPVPPPCLQ
;
A
#
# COMPACT_ATOMS: atom_id res chain seq x y z
N MET A 1 -7.33 -11.26 47.33
CA MET A 1 -7.97 -12.23 46.41
C MET A 1 -7.78 -11.70 45.00
N SER A 2 -6.78 -12.20 44.30
CA SER A 2 -6.49 -11.79 42.92
C SER A 2 -7.22 -12.77 42.00
N PHE A 3 -8.15 -12.27 41.20
CA PHE A 3 -8.79 -13.07 40.16
C PHE A 3 -7.79 -13.28 39.01
N GLU A 4 -7.28 -14.50 38.88
CA GLU A 4 -6.64 -14.94 37.65
C GLU A 4 -7.74 -15.21 36.62
N ILE A 5 -7.82 -14.35 35.61
CA ILE A 5 -8.63 -14.63 34.42
C ILE A 5 -7.90 -15.76 33.68
N THR A 6 -8.38 -16.98 33.81
CA THR A 6 -7.88 -18.12 33.05
C THR A 6 -8.23 -17.91 31.59
N TYR A 7 -7.20 -17.68 30.76
CA TYR A 7 -7.36 -17.58 29.31
C TYR A 7 -7.82 -18.94 28.78
N LEU A 8 -9.13 -19.10 28.58
CA LEU A 8 -9.68 -20.23 27.82
C LEU A 8 -9.09 -20.13 26.41
N LYS A 9 -8.15 -21.03 26.09
CA LYS A 9 -7.64 -21.18 24.72
C LYS A 9 -8.80 -21.60 23.82
N GLY A 10 -9.45 -20.62 23.20
CA GLY A 10 -10.53 -20.83 22.25
C GLY A 10 -10.05 -21.56 20.98
N LEU A 11 -11.01 -21.90 20.12
CA LEU A 11 -10.73 -22.55 18.84
C LEU A 11 -9.78 -21.65 18.01
N PRO A 12 -8.68 -22.20 17.45
CA PRO A 12 -7.72 -21.37 16.74
C PRO A 12 -8.36 -20.80 15.47
N TYR A 13 -8.12 -19.50 15.23
CA TYR A 13 -8.69 -18.73 14.12
C TYR A 13 -8.62 -19.42 12.76
N LYS A 14 -7.50 -20.12 12.50
CA LYS A 14 -7.32 -20.90 11.26
C LYS A 14 -8.48 -21.87 11.03
N ASN A 15 -8.98 -22.55 12.06
CA ASN A 15 -10.04 -23.55 11.90
C ASN A 15 -11.42 -22.91 11.63
N VAL A 16 -11.59 -21.63 11.95
CA VAL A 16 -12.87 -20.92 11.77
C VAL A 16 -12.92 -20.20 10.43
N MET A 17 -11.80 -19.59 10.03
CA MET A 17 -11.78 -18.65 8.91
C MET A 17 -11.02 -19.16 7.68
N THR A 18 -10.29 -20.27 7.76
CA THR A 18 -9.63 -20.81 6.55
C THR A 18 -10.59 -21.69 5.76
N HIS A 19 -10.77 -21.31 4.51
CA HIS A 19 -11.46 -22.10 3.51
C HIS A 19 -10.39 -22.98 2.83
N HIS A 20 -10.50 -24.31 2.94
CA HIS A 20 -9.62 -25.29 2.28
C HIS A 20 -8.11 -25.21 2.56
N GLU A 21 -7.71 -24.85 3.79
CA GLU A 21 -6.29 -24.76 4.18
C GLU A 21 -5.44 -23.85 3.27
N GLU A 22 -6.08 -22.84 2.63
CA GLU A 22 -5.38 -22.01 1.67
C GLU A 22 -4.24 -21.22 2.33
N PRO A 23 -3.05 -21.17 1.70
CA PRO A 23 -1.93 -20.42 2.21
C PRO A 23 -2.23 -18.93 2.22
N LYS A 24 -1.96 -18.26 3.35
CA LYS A 24 -2.21 -16.82 3.55
C LYS A 24 -1.51 -15.90 2.52
N HIS A 25 -0.43 -16.35 1.90
CA HIS A 25 0.37 -15.57 0.95
C HIS A 25 -0.10 -15.69 -0.50
N ARG A 26 -1.23 -16.35 -0.75
CA ARG A 26 -1.78 -16.56 -2.07
C ARG A 26 -2.55 -15.31 -2.51
N ASN A 27 -1.97 -14.53 -3.42
CA ASN A 27 -2.66 -13.38 -4.00
C ASN A 27 -3.64 -13.88 -5.08
N LEU A 28 -4.91 -13.54 -4.90
CA LEU A 28 -5.95 -13.82 -5.87
C LEU A 28 -6.00 -12.66 -6.87
N ILE A 29 -5.96 -12.99 -8.15
CA ILE A 29 -6.05 -12.02 -9.23
C ILE A 29 -7.49 -11.87 -9.67
N SER A 30 -7.95 -10.61 -9.72
CA SER A 30 -9.27 -10.29 -10.28
C SER A 30 -9.28 -10.55 -11.79
N THR A 31 -10.45 -10.89 -12.34
CA THR A 31 -10.62 -11.06 -13.79
C THR A 31 -10.27 -9.78 -14.57
N TYR A 32 -10.49 -8.61 -13.96
CA TYR A 32 -10.07 -7.33 -14.52
C TYR A 32 -8.54 -7.25 -14.70
N ASP A 33 -7.79 -7.60 -13.67
CA ASP A 33 -6.33 -7.57 -13.67
C ASP A 33 -5.74 -8.60 -14.66
N ASP A 34 -6.31 -9.82 -14.71
CA ASP A 34 -5.98 -10.85 -15.72
C ASP A 34 -6.11 -10.33 -17.16
N HIS A 35 -7.22 -9.66 -17.46
CA HIS A 35 -7.46 -9.12 -18.80
C HIS A 35 -6.57 -7.92 -19.13
N PHE A 36 -6.34 -7.01 -18.17
CA PHE A 36 -5.54 -5.81 -18.39
C PHE A 36 -4.05 -6.15 -18.57
N ASN A 37 -3.51 -6.99 -17.69
CA ASN A 37 -2.11 -7.42 -17.73
C ASN A 37 -1.88 -8.56 -18.73
N ARG A 38 -2.94 -9.06 -19.38
CA ARG A 38 -2.88 -10.11 -20.40
C ARG A 38 -2.26 -11.41 -19.89
N HIS A 39 -2.53 -11.77 -18.64
CA HIS A 39 -2.06 -13.02 -18.06
C HIS A 39 -2.67 -14.21 -18.86
N GLY A 40 -1.81 -14.96 -19.56
CA GLY A 40 -2.25 -16.07 -20.41
C GLY A 40 -3.14 -15.65 -21.59
N TYR A 41 -2.88 -14.47 -22.17
CA TYR A 41 -3.62 -13.95 -23.33
C TYR A 41 -3.71 -14.98 -24.46
N ASN A 42 -4.94 -15.38 -24.74
CA ASN A 42 -5.28 -16.16 -25.92
C ASN A 42 -6.06 -15.21 -26.87
N PRO A 43 -5.53 -14.90 -28.06
CA PRO A 43 -6.23 -14.05 -29.02
C PRO A 43 -7.49 -14.69 -29.61
N ALA A 44 -7.67 -16.00 -29.42
CA ALA A 44 -8.89 -16.70 -29.82
C ALA A 44 -10.07 -16.39 -28.87
N LEU A 45 -11.29 -16.56 -29.37
CA LEU A 45 -12.49 -16.50 -28.54
C LEU A 45 -12.40 -17.54 -27.40
N PRO A 46 -12.79 -17.19 -26.16
CA PRO A 46 -12.85 -18.16 -25.09
C PRO A 46 -13.81 -19.29 -25.50
N PRO A 47 -13.42 -20.56 -25.29
CA PRO A 47 -14.28 -21.68 -25.65
C PRO A 47 -15.57 -21.63 -24.84
N THR A 48 -16.68 -22.01 -25.46
CA THR A 48 -17.96 -22.19 -24.77
C THR A 48 -17.85 -23.33 -23.76
N ARG A 49 -18.62 -23.22 -22.66
CA ARG A 49 -18.73 -24.29 -21.66
C ARG A 49 -19.07 -25.65 -22.28
N SER A 50 -18.39 -26.69 -21.86
CA SER A 50 -18.64 -28.07 -22.30
C SER A 50 -19.38 -28.88 -21.24
N TRP A 51 -20.37 -29.67 -21.65
CA TRP A 51 -21.05 -30.63 -20.79
C TRP A 51 -20.24 -31.93 -20.65
N ASN A 52 -20.00 -32.39 -19.43
CA ASN A 52 -19.41 -33.70 -19.19
C ASN A 52 -20.52 -34.74 -18.97
N GLY A 53 -20.74 -35.60 -19.95
CA GLY A 53 -21.77 -36.65 -19.89
C GLY A 53 -21.53 -37.74 -18.84
N GLN A 54 -20.29 -38.02 -18.46
CA GLN A 54 -19.97 -39.02 -17.43
C GLN A 54 -20.27 -38.49 -16.03
N LYS A 55 -19.95 -37.21 -15.78
CA LYS A 55 -20.15 -36.55 -14.48
C LYS A 55 -21.52 -35.87 -14.36
N LEU A 56 -22.25 -35.78 -15.47
CA LEU A 56 -23.52 -35.05 -15.58
C LEU A 56 -23.38 -33.61 -15.03
N VAL A 57 -22.31 -32.92 -15.40
CA VAL A 57 -22.03 -31.55 -14.94
C VAL A 57 -21.43 -30.70 -16.06
N TRP A 58 -21.73 -29.40 -16.02
CA TRP A 58 -20.98 -28.43 -16.80
C TRP A 58 -19.55 -28.34 -16.28
N LEU A 59 -18.56 -28.43 -17.18
CA LEU A 59 -17.17 -28.25 -16.77
C LEU A 59 -16.95 -26.80 -16.33
N PRO A 60 -16.16 -26.60 -15.26
CA PRO A 60 -15.79 -25.26 -14.81
C PRO A 60 -14.95 -24.54 -15.87
N GLU A 61 -15.22 -23.25 -16.04
CA GLU A 61 -14.54 -22.36 -16.97
C GLU A 61 -13.28 -21.75 -16.32
N LYS A 62 -12.47 -21.05 -17.12
CA LYS A 62 -11.30 -20.31 -16.61
C LYS A 62 -11.68 -19.39 -15.45
N SER A 63 -12.85 -18.74 -15.52
CA SER A 63 -13.37 -17.83 -14.49
C SER A 63 -13.76 -18.51 -13.18
N ASP A 64 -14.03 -19.82 -13.20
CA ASP A 64 -14.41 -20.57 -12.00
C ASP A 64 -13.18 -20.91 -11.12
N PHE A 65 -11.97 -20.74 -11.66
CA PHE A 65 -10.72 -20.98 -10.94
C PHE A 65 -10.05 -19.65 -10.61
N PRO A 66 -9.77 -19.38 -9.32
CA PRO A 66 -9.02 -18.19 -8.96
C PRO A 66 -7.60 -18.25 -9.55
N LEU A 67 -7.22 -17.20 -10.26
CA LEU A 67 -5.88 -17.07 -10.80
C LEU A 67 -4.90 -16.68 -9.72
N LEU A 68 -3.76 -17.37 -9.74
CA LEU A 68 -2.66 -17.12 -8.81
C LEU A 68 -1.50 -16.57 -9.59
N ALA A 69 -1.12 -15.34 -9.27
CA ALA A 69 0.16 -14.83 -9.66
C ALA A 69 0.68 -13.89 -8.56
N PRO A 70 1.97 -13.51 -8.63
CA PRO A 70 2.47 -12.46 -7.76
C PRO A 70 1.63 -11.18 -7.93
N PRO A 71 1.55 -10.34 -6.89
CA PRO A 71 0.73 -9.15 -6.96
C PRO A 71 1.32 -8.18 -7.98
N THR A 72 0.51 -7.74 -8.93
CA THR A 72 0.90 -6.71 -9.92
C THR A 72 1.00 -5.37 -9.20
N ASN A 73 2.19 -5.07 -8.68
CA ASN A 73 2.38 -3.89 -7.84
C ASN A 73 2.97 -2.70 -8.60
N TYR A 74 3.41 -2.83 -9.85
CA TYR A 74 4.05 -1.76 -10.64
C TYR A 74 5.11 -0.94 -9.85
N GLY A 75 5.83 -1.56 -8.90
CA GLY A 75 6.78 -0.87 -8.03
C GLY A 75 6.16 -0.15 -6.81
N LEU A 76 4.83 -0.10 -6.66
CA LEU A 76 4.13 0.52 -5.52
C LEU A 76 4.60 -0.04 -4.17
N PHE A 77 4.85 -1.34 -4.09
CA PHE A 77 5.36 -1.95 -2.86
C PHE A 77 6.76 -1.41 -2.51
N GLU A 78 7.62 -1.26 -3.51
CA GLU A 78 8.98 -0.74 -3.34
C GLU A 78 8.94 0.73 -2.92
N ASP A 79 8.07 1.53 -3.55
CA ASP A 79 7.85 2.94 -3.22
C ASP A 79 7.31 3.11 -1.79
N LEU A 80 6.34 2.30 -1.38
CA LEU A 80 5.79 2.33 -0.02
C LEU A 80 6.84 1.88 1.00
N THR A 81 7.59 0.83 0.68
CA THR A 81 8.67 0.34 1.54
C THR A 81 9.73 1.42 1.72
N LYS A 82 10.12 2.09 0.64
CA LYS A 82 11.03 3.24 0.69
C LYS A 82 10.46 4.36 1.55
N LYS A 83 9.19 4.73 1.36
CA LYS A 83 8.52 5.77 2.17
C LYS A 83 8.47 5.44 3.66
N TRP A 84 8.31 4.16 4.03
CA TRP A 84 8.30 3.73 5.43
C TRP A 84 9.70 3.59 6.03
N GLN A 85 10.69 3.23 5.20
CA GLN A 85 12.09 3.13 5.61
C GLN A 85 12.80 4.48 5.66
N GLU A 86 12.34 5.45 4.87
CA GLU A 86 12.80 6.83 4.99
C GLU A 86 12.57 7.27 6.43
N PRO A 87 13.63 7.54 7.21
CA PRO A 87 13.48 7.97 8.58
C PRO A 87 12.59 9.20 8.53
N THR A 88 11.43 9.11 9.17
CA THR A 88 10.53 10.25 9.31
C THR A 88 11.41 11.41 9.75
N LYS A 89 11.52 12.47 8.94
CA LYS A 89 12.32 13.67 9.24
C LYS A 89 11.70 14.44 10.43
N THR A 90 11.38 13.74 11.50
CA THR A 90 10.67 14.16 12.71
C THR A 90 11.67 14.54 13.80
N HIS A 91 12.74 15.21 13.42
CA HIS A 91 13.61 15.86 14.42
C HIS A 91 13.81 17.35 14.19
N SER A 92 13.17 17.94 13.18
CA SER A 92 12.92 19.38 13.19
C SER A 92 11.43 19.63 12.95
N MET A 93 10.83 20.43 13.83
CA MET A 93 9.46 20.92 13.71
C MET A 93 9.40 21.88 12.51
N ASN A 94 9.46 21.35 11.30
CA ASN A 94 9.32 22.15 10.09
C ASN A 94 7.83 22.28 9.80
N SER A 95 7.35 23.51 9.67
CA SER A 95 6.01 23.74 9.14
C SER A 95 5.98 23.39 7.65
N VAL A 96 4.78 23.13 7.12
CA VAL A 96 4.59 22.91 5.67
C VAL A 96 5.19 24.07 4.87
N TYR A 97 5.06 25.30 5.38
CA TYR A 97 5.65 26.50 4.77
C TYR A 97 7.18 26.45 4.70
N THR A 98 7.87 26.06 5.78
CA THR A 98 9.35 26.04 5.76
C THR A 98 9.92 24.93 4.89
N LEU A 99 9.18 23.84 4.67
CA LEU A 99 9.57 22.76 3.77
C LEU A 99 9.35 23.12 2.29
N SER A 100 8.27 23.83 1.97
CA SER A 100 7.92 24.19 0.59
C SER A 100 8.57 25.48 0.10
N TYR A 101 8.95 26.38 1.02
CA TYR A 101 9.54 27.65 0.66
C TYR A 101 10.98 27.49 0.18
N VAL A 102 11.23 27.86 -1.08
CA VAL A 102 12.58 27.90 -1.65
C VAL A 102 13.33 29.09 -1.05
N ARG A 103 14.42 28.85 -0.32
CA ARG A 103 15.28 29.94 0.18
C ARG A 103 15.96 30.62 -0.99
N HIS A 104 15.54 31.84 -1.29
CA HIS A 104 16.21 32.70 -2.27
C HIS A 104 17.56 33.18 -1.72
N PRO A 105 18.57 33.41 -2.60
CA PRO A 105 19.83 33.98 -2.17
C PRO A 105 19.61 35.39 -1.59
N VAL A 106 20.47 35.79 -0.65
CA VAL A 106 20.39 37.11 0.00
C VAL A 106 20.48 38.26 -1.02
N SER A 107 21.10 38.03 -2.18
CA SER A 107 21.15 38.99 -3.29
C SER A 107 19.79 39.28 -3.94
N ALA A 108 18.80 38.41 -3.77
CA ALA A 108 17.42 38.68 -4.21
C ALA A 108 16.66 39.62 -3.26
N LEU A 109 17.18 39.83 -2.04
CA LEU A 109 16.60 40.74 -1.08
C LEU A 109 17.03 42.16 -1.40
N SER A 110 16.08 43.10 -1.32
CA SER A 110 16.38 44.53 -1.45
C SER A 110 17.39 44.96 -0.38
N ARG A 111 18.48 45.59 -0.79
CA ARG A 111 19.47 46.12 0.14
C ARG A 111 18.93 47.39 0.78
N HIS A 112 19.04 47.50 2.10
CA HIS A 112 18.70 48.74 2.80
C HIS A 112 19.78 49.78 2.49
N GLU A 113 19.40 50.89 1.86
CA GLU A 113 20.33 51.99 1.52
C GLU A 113 20.54 52.97 2.69
N HIS A 114 19.73 52.85 3.74
CA HIS A 114 19.71 53.76 4.88
C HIS A 114 20.06 53.04 6.18
N ALA A 115 20.63 53.76 7.15
CA ALA A 115 20.99 53.19 8.45
C ALA A 115 19.74 52.74 9.23
N ILE A 116 19.81 51.54 9.83
CA ILE A 116 18.79 51.07 10.78
C ILE A 116 19.04 51.80 12.11
N PRO A 117 18.06 52.53 12.65
CA PRO A 117 18.24 53.21 13.94
C PRO A 117 18.52 52.17 15.03
N VAL A 118 19.63 52.33 15.74
CA VAL A 118 19.99 51.48 16.87
C VAL A 118 19.07 51.84 18.04
N PRO A 119 18.33 50.89 18.64
CA PRO A 119 17.50 51.19 19.80
C PRO A 119 18.40 51.63 20.97
N PRO A 120 17.95 52.60 21.79
CA PRO A 120 18.73 53.09 22.91
C PRO A 120 18.98 51.97 23.94
N PRO A 121 20.12 51.99 24.65
CA PRO A 121 20.40 51.03 25.72
C PRO A 121 19.31 51.10 26.78
N CYS A 122 18.74 49.95 27.15
CA CYS A 122 17.84 49.88 28.30
C CYS A 122 18.62 50.32 29.55
N LEU A 123 18.14 51.36 30.24
CA LEU A 123 18.64 51.76 31.55
C LEU A 123 18.43 50.58 32.51
N GLN A 124 19.51 50.14 33.16
CA GLN A 124 19.50 49.07 34.18
C GLN A 124 18.87 49.53 35.48
#